data_AF-A0A1V4TDA1-F1
#
_entry.id   AF-A0A1V4TDA1-F1
#
_cell.length_a   1.000
_cell.length_b   1.000
_cell.length_c   1.000
_cell.angle_alpha   90.00
_cell.angle_beta   90.00
_cell.angle_gamma   90.00
#
_symmetry.space_group_name_H-M   'P 1'
#
loop_
_entity.id
_entity.type
_entity.pdbx_description
1 polymer ?
#
loop_
_entity_poly.entity_id
_entity_poly.type
_entity_poly.pdbx_seq_one_letter_code
_entity_poly.pdbx_strand_id
1 'polypeptide(L)'
;MRIMEWNLQYGGSQERFPGILEAVRRHNPDLLVLLEFRPEKVIEVSLSLAALGYPYILNSQPPPRTNGILTASKTALRQLQDHRVSTSPHRWMEVSPEGSDLRVLAVHIPGASDLSGKLEHWRALMDYAQEAVDAQSRAVIIGDLNTGLAQDTEGTPFLGQEHLSSLLDMGWRDVWREYHRVGREYSWYSSSGKGMRTDHALASPHIHHPMWAKYSHHERETGLSDHSVLIMDIMPRMNESGSRSSPLFRIGEGPGCSSS
;
A
#
# COMPACT_ATOMS: atom_id res chain seq x y z
N MET A 1 -8.69 9.98 4.58
CA MET A 1 -7.92 9.62 3.38
C MET A 1 -8.17 8.16 3.12
N ARG A 2 -8.58 7.82 1.90
CA ARG A 2 -8.66 6.45 1.42
C ARG A 2 -7.44 6.10 0.57
N ILE A 3 -6.77 5.01 0.92
CA ILE A 3 -5.71 4.41 0.13
C ILE A 3 -6.25 3.10 -0.44
N MET A 4 -6.08 2.90 -1.74
CA MET A 4 -6.39 1.65 -2.42
C MET A 4 -5.10 1.04 -2.92
N GLU A 5 -4.81 -0.17 -2.48
CA GLU A 5 -3.73 -1.00 -3.02
C GLU A 5 -4.33 -2.12 -3.86
N TRP A 6 -3.69 -2.38 -5.00
CA TRP A 6 -4.06 -3.51 -5.83
C TRP A 6 -2.91 -4.02 -6.69
N ASN A 7 -2.55 -5.30 -6.52
CA ASN A 7 -1.71 -6.03 -7.46
C ASN A 7 -2.49 -6.36 -8.75
N LEU A 8 -1.98 -5.88 -9.89
CA LEU A 8 -2.65 -5.99 -11.20
C LEU A 8 -2.43 -7.31 -11.93
N GLN A 9 -1.57 -8.18 -11.40
CA GLN A 9 -1.07 -9.38 -12.07
C GLN A 9 -0.46 -9.04 -13.43
N TYR A 10 0.84 -8.73 -13.44
CA TYR A 10 1.57 -8.43 -14.67
C TYR A 10 1.03 -7.22 -15.46
N GLY A 11 0.64 -6.16 -14.75
CA GLY A 11 0.20 -4.88 -15.31
C GLY A 11 -1.25 -4.85 -15.79
N GLY A 12 -2.01 -5.93 -15.56
CA GLY A 12 -3.37 -6.08 -16.06
C GLY A 12 -3.37 -6.30 -17.58
N SER A 13 -3.98 -7.37 -18.09
CA SER A 13 -4.15 -7.53 -19.55
C SER A 13 -4.93 -6.35 -20.18
N GLN A 14 -4.83 -6.14 -21.49
CA GLN A 14 -5.62 -5.08 -22.17
C GLN A 14 -7.13 -5.29 -21.97
N GLU A 15 -7.58 -6.54 -21.99
CA GLU A 15 -8.97 -6.92 -21.79
C GLU A 15 -9.49 -6.56 -20.39
N ARG A 16 -8.66 -6.65 -19.35
CA ARG A 16 -9.05 -6.33 -17.96
C ARG A 16 -9.00 -4.83 -17.66
N PHE A 17 -8.33 -4.03 -18.48
CA PHE A 17 -8.06 -2.62 -18.20
C PHE A 17 -9.33 -1.77 -18.00
N PRO A 18 -10.39 -1.89 -18.81
CA PRO A 18 -11.66 -1.18 -18.54
C PRO A 18 -12.28 -1.55 -17.19
N GLY A 19 -12.22 -2.82 -16.79
CA GLY A 19 -12.70 -3.28 -15.50
C GLY A 19 -11.85 -2.77 -14.33
N ILE A 20 -10.54 -2.66 -14.52
CA ILE A 20 -9.62 -2.05 -13.55
C ILE A 20 -9.99 -0.58 -13.31
N LEU A 21 -10.19 0.20 -14.38
CA LEU A 21 -10.60 1.61 -14.28
C LEU A 21 -11.96 1.77 -13.59
N GLU A 22 -12.92 0.90 -13.89
CA GLU A 22 -14.23 0.91 -13.23
C GLU A 22 -14.13 0.56 -11.74
N ALA A 23 -13.27 -0.39 -11.36
CA ALA A 23 -13.01 -0.70 -9.96
C ALA A 23 -12.40 0.50 -9.22
N VAL A 24 -11.41 1.17 -9.80
CA VAL A 24 -10.83 2.41 -9.25
C VAL A 24 -11.90 3.48 -9.08
N ARG A 25 -12.74 3.72 -10.10
CA ARG A 25 -13.84 4.68 -10.05
C ARG A 25 -14.84 4.37 -8.93
N ARG A 26 -15.18 3.09 -8.76
CA ARG A 26 -16.14 2.61 -7.74
C ARG A 26 -15.61 2.78 -6.32
N HIS A 27 -14.36 2.39 -6.08
CA HIS A 27 -13.74 2.51 -4.75
C HIS A 27 -13.35 3.95 -4.41
N ASN A 28 -13.11 4.76 -5.45
CA ASN A 28 -12.85 6.20 -5.40
C ASN A 28 -11.76 6.59 -4.38
N PRO A 29 -10.57 5.95 -4.39
CA PRO A 29 -9.51 6.27 -3.45
C PRO A 29 -9.02 7.72 -3.57
N ASP A 30 -8.41 8.23 -2.51
CA ASP A 30 -7.67 9.50 -2.56
C ASP A 30 -6.24 9.28 -3.09
N LEU A 31 -5.65 8.14 -2.71
CA LEU A 31 -4.37 7.63 -3.20
C LEU A 31 -4.54 6.18 -3.69
N LEU A 32 -4.19 5.94 -4.94
CA LEU A 32 -4.13 4.64 -5.57
C LEU A 32 -2.69 4.15 -5.61
N VAL A 33 -2.47 2.89 -5.27
CA VAL A 33 -1.21 2.16 -5.34
C VAL A 33 -1.46 0.90 -6.17
N LEU A 34 -0.88 0.84 -7.37
CA LEU A 34 -0.96 -0.31 -8.26
C LEU A 34 0.37 -1.05 -8.26
N LEU A 35 0.35 -2.29 -7.81
CA LEU A 35 1.51 -3.18 -7.83
C LEU A 35 1.52 -4.01 -9.12
N GLU A 36 2.69 -4.56 -9.42
CA GLU A 36 2.95 -5.24 -10.69
C GLU A 36 2.64 -4.40 -11.92
N PHE A 37 2.72 -3.07 -11.79
CA PHE A 37 2.63 -2.17 -12.91
C PHE A 37 3.76 -2.47 -13.91
N ARG A 38 3.43 -2.39 -15.21
CA ARG A 38 4.38 -2.62 -16.30
C ARG A 38 4.48 -1.39 -17.20
N PRO A 39 5.71 -0.98 -17.59
CA PRO A 39 5.95 0.32 -18.23
C PRO A 39 5.34 0.42 -19.62
N GLU A 40 5.08 -0.69 -20.30
CA GLU A 40 4.51 -0.74 -21.65
C GLU A 40 3.11 -0.08 -21.73
N LYS A 41 2.42 0.02 -20.60
CA LYS A 41 1.08 0.61 -20.50
C LYS A 41 1.06 2.00 -19.88
N VAL A 42 2.22 2.60 -19.59
CA VAL A 42 2.32 3.83 -18.80
C VAL A 42 1.47 4.97 -19.37
N ILE A 43 1.45 5.17 -20.69
CA ILE A 43 0.73 6.28 -21.32
C ILE A 43 -0.78 6.07 -21.19
N GLU A 44 -1.28 4.89 -21.60
CA GLU A 44 -2.71 4.56 -21.54
C GLU A 44 -3.25 4.61 -20.12
N VAL A 45 -2.52 4.02 -19.17
CA VAL A 45 -2.87 4.03 -17.74
C VAL A 45 -2.89 5.45 -17.20
N SER A 46 -1.86 6.24 -17.49
CA SER A 46 -1.75 7.61 -16.97
C SER A 46 -2.85 8.53 -17.49
N LEU A 47 -3.14 8.48 -18.81
CA LEU A 47 -4.22 9.28 -19.40
C LEU A 47 -5.59 8.88 -18.84
N SER A 48 -5.84 7.58 -18.68
CA SER A 48 -7.11 7.08 -18.16
C SER A 48 -7.33 7.46 -16.69
N LEU A 49 -6.29 7.34 -15.85
CA LEU A 49 -6.35 7.75 -14.45
C LEU A 49 -6.50 9.26 -14.31
N ALA A 50 -5.80 10.06 -15.13
CA ALA A 50 -5.98 11.50 -15.16
C ALA A 50 -7.43 11.89 -15.53
N ALA A 51 -8.01 11.23 -16.53
CA ALA A 51 -9.41 11.43 -16.92
C ALA A 51 -10.41 11.01 -15.82
N LEU A 52 -10.05 10.05 -14.96
CA LEU A 52 -10.82 9.65 -13.77
C LEU A 52 -10.64 10.60 -12.57
N GLY A 53 -9.84 11.67 -12.70
CA GLY A 53 -9.62 12.64 -11.63
C GLY A 53 -8.38 12.39 -10.77
N TYR A 54 -7.42 11.62 -11.26
CA TYR A 54 -6.11 11.40 -10.61
C TYR A 54 -4.99 12.09 -11.39
N PRO A 55 -4.85 13.42 -11.31
CA PRO A 55 -3.90 14.16 -12.14
C PRO A 55 -2.44 13.98 -11.70
N TYR A 56 -2.19 13.50 -10.47
CA TYR A 56 -0.85 13.33 -9.93
C TYR A 56 -0.44 11.87 -9.97
N ILE A 57 0.40 11.51 -10.93
CA ILE A 57 0.80 10.13 -11.21
C ILE A 57 2.32 10.02 -11.15
N LEU A 58 2.79 9.05 -10.38
CA LEU A 58 4.21 8.71 -10.26
C LEU A 58 4.34 7.20 -10.48
N ASN A 59 5.47 6.76 -11.04
CA ASN A 59 5.79 5.34 -11.12
C ASN A 59 7.24 5.10 -10.78
N SER A 60 7.56 3.87 -10.38
CA SER A 60 8.91 3.47 -9.98
C SER A 60 9.87 3.24 -11.15
N GLN A 61 9.46 3.55 -12.39
CA GLN A 61 10.23 3.41 -13.62
C GLN A 61 10.85 2.01 -13.84
N PRO A 62 10.06 0.92 -13.76
CA PRO A 62 10.56 -0.42 -14.00
C PRO A 62 11.07 -0.60 -15.45
N PRO A 63 12.13 -1.40 -15.67
CA PRO A 63 12.52 -1.85 -16.99
C PRO A 63 11.40 -2.62 -17.71
N PRO A 64 11.42 -2.70 -19.05
CA PRO A 64 10.45 -3.48 -19.81
C PRO A 64 10.31 -4.91 -19.30
N ARG A 65 9.08 -5.42 -19.26
CA ARG A 65 8.71 -6.77 -18.79
C ARG A 65 9.03 -7.06 -17.32
N THR A 66 9.35 -6.04 -16.53
CA THR A 66 9.53 -6.17 -15.08
C THR A 66 8.38 -5.50 -14.34
N ASN A 67 8.14 -5.96 -13.11
CA ASN A 67 7.09 -5.45 -12.26
C ASN A 67 7.60 -4.21 -11.51
N GLY A 68 6.81 -3.16 -11.52
CA GLY A 68 7.02 -1.96 -10.71
C GLY A 68 5.75 -1.52 -9.99
N ILE A 69 5.75 -0.26 -9.59
CA ILE A 69 4.68 0.38 -8.82
C ILE A 69 4.25 1.63 -9.56
N LEU A 70 2.94 1.84 -9.65
CA LEU A 70 2.34 3.11 -10.05
C LEU A 70 1.51 3.64 -8.90
N THR A 71 1.69 4.92 -8.58
CA THR A 71 0.84 5.64 -7.63
C THR A 71 0.11 6.75 -8.35
N ALA A 72 -1.16 6.95 -8.02
CA ALA A 72 -1.98 8.01 -8.59
C ALA A 72 -2.83 8.66 -7.49
N SER A 73 -2.98 9.98 -7.51
CA SER A 73 -3.61 10.73 -6.43
C SER A 73 -4.44 11.90 -6.94
N LYS A 74 -5.47 12.23 -6.17
CA LYS A 74 -6.29 13.43 -6.36
C LYS A 74 -5.57 14.71 -5.94
N THR A 75 -4.61 14.60 -5.03
CA THR A 75 -3.76 15.71 -4.54
C THR A 75 -2.30 15.48 -4.93
N ALA A 76 -1.51 16.56 -4.97
CA ALA A 76 -0.11 16.49 -5.33
C ALA A 76 0.66 15.48 -4.48
N LEU A 77 1.57 14.75 -5.12
CA LEU A 77 2.43 13.75 -4.50
C LEU A 77 3.89 14.14 -4.69
N ARG A 78 4.67 13.91 -3.64
CA ARG A 78 6.12 13.93 -3.69
C ARG A 78 6.64 12.50 -3.56
N GLN A 79 7.46 12.07 -4.51
CA GLN A 79 8.24 10.85 -4.35
C GLN A 79 9.39 11.13 -3.38
N LEU A 80 9.51 10.31 -2.34
CA LEU A 80 10.66 10.34 -1.46
C LEU A 80 11.72 9.43 -2.08
N GLN A 81 12.90 9.99 -2.35
CA GLN A 81 13.99 9.21 -2.94
C GLN A 81 14.65 8.39 -1.85
N ASP A 82 14.52 7.07 -1.95
CA ASP A 82 15.24 6.15 -1.11
C ASP A 82 15.56 4.88 -1.89
N HIS A 83 16.85 4.65 -2.13
CA HIS A 83 17.36 3.47 -2.81
C HIS A 83 17.77 2.42 -1.77
N ARG A 84 16.78 1.86 -1.06
CA ARG A 84 17.04 0.88 0.01
C ARG A 84 17.34 -0.52 -0.48
N VAL A 85 16.90 -0.85 -1.69
CA VAL A 85 17.03 -2.18 -2.26
C VAL A 85 17.78 -2.08 -3.56
N SER A 86 18.78 -2.94 -3.74
CA SER A 86 19.58 -3.03 -4.96
C SER A 86 18.98 -4.02 -5.96
N THR A 87 18.41 -5.14 -5.49
CA THR A 87 17.72 -6.11 -6.36
C THR A 87 16.28 -5.68 -6.59
N SER A 88 15.87 -5.50 -7.85
CA SER A 88 14.51 -5.08 -8.22
C SER A 88 14.01 -3.81 -7.49
N PRO A 89 14.77 -2.69 -7.52
CA PRO A 89 14.45 -1.46 -6.77
C PRO A 89 13.07 -0.88 -7.12
N HIS A 90 12.55 -1.17 -8.32
CA HIS A 90 11.26 -0.71 -8.80
C HIS A 90 10.06 -1.29 -8.04
N ARG A 91 10.28 -2.27 -7.16
CA ARG A 91 9.28 -2.84 -6.25
C ARG A 91 9.19 -2.10 -4.91
N TRP A 92 9.87 -0.96 -4.79
CA TRP A 92 9.91 -0.11 -3.61
C TRP A 92 9.64 1.35 -4.01
N MET A 93 8.60 1.96 -3.46
CA MET A 93 8.26 3.35 -3.78
C MET A 93 7.62 4.05 -2.58
N GLU A 94 8.31 5.05 -2.03
CA GLU A 94 7.77 5.88 -0.98
C GLU A 94 7.23 7.20 -1.55
N VAL A 95 6.01 7.54 -1.19
CA VAL A 95 5.35 8.80 -1.59
C VAL A 95 4.75 9.50 -0.38
N SER A 96 4.56 10.81 -0.52
CA SER A 96 3.89 11.62 0.50
C SER A 96 3.00 12.66 -0.20
N PRO A 97 1.73 12.83 0.22
CA PRO A 97 0.91 13.94 -0.24
C PRO A 97 1.59 15.28 0.07
N GLU A 98 1.56 16.23 -0.87
CA GLU A 98 2.19 17.52 -0.66
C GLU A 98 1.58 18.26 0.54
N GLY A 99 2.43 18.83 1.40
CA GLY A 99 2.04 19.44 2.67
C GLY A 99 1.73 18.44 3.80
N SER A 100 1.73 17.13 3.53
CA SER A 100 1.55 16.08 4.54
C SER A 100 2.89 15.63 5.14
N ASP A 101 2.86 15.19 6.39
CA ASP A 101 3.94 14.43 7.02
C ASP A 101 3.68 12.92 7.00
N LEU A 102 2.57 12.47 6.40
CA LEU A 102 2.29 11.06 6.17
C LEU A 102 3.19 10.55 5.04
N ARG A 103 3.91 9.48 5.32
CA ARG A 103 4.65 8.70 4.33
C ARG A 103 3.89 7.43 4.01
N VAL A 104 3.79 7.10 2.72
CA VAL A 104 3.19 5.87 2.24
C VAL A 104 4.26 5.12 1.44
N LEU A 105 4.76 4.05 2.03
CA LEU A 105 5.67 3.12 1.39
C LEU A 105 4.85 2.03 0.70
N ALA A 106 4.80 2.10 -0.63
CA ALA A 106 4.29 1.04 -1.48
C ALA A 106 5.40 0.00 -1.73
N VAL A 107 5.11 -1.28 -1.46
CA VAL A 107 6.08 -2.38 -1.62
C VAL A 107 5.47 -3.59 -2.30
N HIS A 108 6.27 -4.24 -3.15
CA HIS A 108 5.97 -5.56 -3.69
C HIS A 108 7.15 -6.50 -3.45
N ILE A 109 7.17 -7.15 -2.28
CA ILE A 109 8.27 -8.05 -1.92
C ILE A 109 8.28 -9.25 -2.87
N PRO A 110 9.44 -9.67 -3.41
CA PRO A 110 9.53 -10.86 -4.24
C PRO A 110 8.95 -12.12 -3.60
N GLY A 111 8.34 -12.96 -4.43
CA GLY A 111 7.80 -14.27 -4.03
C GLY A 111 8.89 -15.31 -3.76
N ALA A 112 8.48 -16.53 -3.42
CA ALA A 112 9.39 -17.63 -3.04
C ALA A 112 10.38 -18.05 -4.15
N SER A 113 10.10 -17.74 -5.42
CA SER A 113 11.00 -18.02 -6.54
C SER A 113 12.27 -17.16 -6.55
N ASP A 114 12.27 -16.03 -5.84
CA ASP A 114 13.42 -15.13 -5.69
C ASP A 114 13.70 -14.91 -4.20
N LEU A 115 14.26 -15.93 -3.54
CA LEU A 115 14.53 -15.90 -2.11
C LEU A 115 15.56 -14.83 -1.73
N SER A 116 16.57 -14.60 -2.57
CA SER A 116 17.59 -13.58 -2.30
C SER A 116 16.99 -12.18 -2.32
N GLY A 117 16.23 -11.86 -3.37
CA GLY A 117 15.51 -10.59 -3.45
C GLY A 117 14.52 -10.43 -2.31
N LYS A 118 13.78 -11.49 -1.95
CA LYS A 118 12.85 -11.48 -0.81
C LYS A 118 13.53 -11.11 0.51
N LEU A 119 14.66 -11.73 0.84
CA LEU A 119 15.39 -11.46 2.08
C LEU A 119 16.00 -10.06 2.10
N GLU A 120 16.50 -9.57 0.97
CA GLU A 120 17.00 -8.20 0.85
C GLU A 120 15.89 -7.17 1.10
N HIS A 121 14.72 -7.35 0.47
CA HIS A 121 13.57 -6.46 0.67
C HIS A 121 13.08 -6.48 2.12
N TRP A 122 13.04 -7.65 2.75
CA TRP A 122 12.65 -7.75 4.17
C TRP A 122 13.65 -7.04 5.09
N ARG A 123 14.95 -7.15 4.84
CA ARG A 123 15.96 -6.37 5.61
C ARG A 123 15.74 -4.87 5.44
N ALA A 124 15.61 -4.39 4.20
CA ALA A 124 15.33 -2.99 3.92
C ALA A 124 14.02 -2.50 4.57
N LEU A 125 12.99 -3.35 4.61
CA LEU A 125 11.71 -3.04 5.27
C LEU A 125 11.85 -2.96 6.79
N MET A 126 12.65 -3.85 7.40
CA MET A 126 12.94 -3.80 8.83
C MET A 126 13.71 -2.52 9.21
N ASP A 127 14.71 -2.14 8.40
CA ASP A 127 15.48 -0.90 8.62
C ASP A 127 14.57 0.34 8.49
N TYR A 128 13.76 0.40 7.43
CA TYR A 128 12.74 1.44 7.25
C TYR A 128 11.77 1.51 8.43
N ALA A 129 11.29 0.35 8.89
CA ALA A 129 10.35 0.25 10.00
C ALA A 129 10.95 0.79 11.30
N GLN A 130 12.21 0.46 11.60
CA GLN A 130 12.92 0.91 12.79
C GLN A 130 13.18 2.42 12.74
N GLU A 131 13.67 2.92 11.60
CA GLU A 131 13.90 4.36 11.41
C GLU A 131 12.61 5.17 11.58
N ALA A 132 11.49 4.67 11.06
CA ALA A 132 10.20 5.32 11.22
C ALA A 132 9.73 5.34 12.69
N VAL A 133 10.02 4.29 13.46
CA VAL A 133 9.74 4.25 14.90
C VAL A 133 10.60 5.25 15.66
N ASP A 134 11.91 5.24 15.41
CA ASP A 134 12.90 6.11 16.08
C ASP A 134 12.63 7.59 15.78
N ALA A 135 12.33 7.92 14.53
CA ALA A 135 12.01 9.28 14.09
C ALA A 135 10.56 9.71 14.38
N GLN A 136 9.77 8.85 15.05
CA GLN A 136 8.35 9.07 15.30
C GLN A 136 7.52 9.41 14.05
N SER A 137 7.89 8.82 12.92
CA SER A 137 7.29 9.13 11.63
C SER A 137 5.88 8.54 11.50
N ARG A 138 4.98 9.32 10.92
CA ARG A 138 3.66 8.86 10.47
C ARG A 138 3.84 8.14 9.14
N ALA A 139 3.93 6.82 9.19
CA ALA A 139 4.23 6.00 8.02
C ALA A 139 3.22 4.85 7.87
N VAL A 140 2.87 4.55 6.63
CA VAL A 140 2.09 3.38 6.23
C VAL A 140 2.95 2.57 5.26
N ILE A 141 3.07 1.28 5.52
CA ILE A 141 3.57 0.29 4.57
C ILE A 141 2.35 -0.37 3.95
N ILE A 142 2.22 -0.35 2.63
CA ILE A 142 1.09 -0.97 1.95
C ILE A 142 1.55 -1.75 0.72
N GLY A 143 1.08 -2.98 0.58
CA GLY A 143 1.32 -3.79 -0.61
C GLY A 143 1.46 -5.28 -0.38
N ASP A 144 1.87 -5.96 -1.43
CA ASP A 144 2.06 -7.40 -1.49
C ASP A 144 3.41 -7.76 -0.85
N LEU A 145 3.37 -8.27 0.38
CA LEU A 145 4.55 -8.72 1.10
C LEU A 145 4.96 -10.14 0.69
N ASN A 146 4.16 -10.83 -0.14
CA ASN A 146 4.30 -12.25 -0.45
C ASN A 146 4.47 -13.14 0.82
N THR A 147 3.99 -12.64 1.96
CA THR A 147 4.21 -13.18 3.31
C THR A 147 3.01 -12.80 4.16
N GLY A 148 2.64 -13.68 5.08
CA GLY A 148 1.67 -13.46 6.15
C GLY A 148 2.07 -14.28 7.37
N LEU A 149 1.27 -14.29 8.43
CA LEU A 149 1.48 -15.14 9.60
C LEU A 149 0.83 -16.53 9.40
N ALA A 150 1.00 -17.44 10.37
CA ALA A 150 0.40 -18.79 10.29
C ALA A 150 -1.13 -18.77 10.09
N GLN A 151 -1.81 -17.77 10.64
CA GLN A 151 -3.27 -17.57 10.48
C GLN A 151 -3.69 -17.05 9.09
N ASP A 152 -2.73 -16.58 8.29
CA ASP A 152 -2.93 -15.94 6.98
C ASP A 152 -2.91 -16.90 5.80
N THR A 153 -2.86 -18.22 6.07
CA THR A 153 -2.75 -19.24 5.03
C THR A 153 -3.65 -20.44 5.32
N GLU A 154 -4.07 -21.14 4.27
CA GLU A 154 -4.78 -22.43 4.34
C GLU A 154 -3.85 -23.65 4.40
N GLY A 155 -2.63 -23.47 4.92
CA GLY A 155 -1.73 -24.56 5.28
C GLY A 155 -0.40 -24.59 4.54
N THR A 156 -0.13 -23.63 3.66
CA THR A 156 1.22 -23.41 3.11
C THR A 156 1.92 -22.34 3.95
N PRO A 157 2.93 -22.69 4.77
CA PRO A 157 3.67 -21.69 5.55
C PRO A 157 4.33 -20.68 4.62
N PHE A 158 4.25 -19.39 4.97
CA PHE A 158 5.01 -18.37 4.27
C PHE A 158 6.50 -18.47 4.58
N LEU A 159 7.32 -18.01 3.65
CA LEU A 159 8.71 -17.65 3.91
C LEU A 159 8.76 -16.21 4.45
N GLY A 160 9.58 -15.94 5.46
CA GLY A 160 9.72 -14.60 6.06
C GLY A 160 8.65 -14.24 7.10
N GLN A 161 7.95 -15.22 7.67
CA GLN A 161 6.94 -14.98 8.73
C GLN A 161 7.56 -14.31 9.96
N GLU A 162 8.79 -14.69 10.28
CA GLU A 162 9.60 -14.14 11.34
C GLU A 162 9.82 -12.63 11.18
N HIS A 163 9.96 -12.15 9.94
CA HIS A 163 10.13 -10.72 9.67
C HIS A 163 8.84 -9.95 9.89
N LEU A 164 7.69 -10.46 9.40
CA LEU A 164 6.40 -9.84 9.68
C LEU A 164 6.09 -9.84 11.19
N SER A 165 6.36 -10.94 11.88
CA SER A 165 6.22 -11.01 13.34
C SER A 165 7.09 -9.95 14.03
N SER A 166 8.36 -9.85 13.66
CA SER A 166 9.30 -8.89 14.25
C SER A 166 8.88 -7.44 14.00
N LEU A 167 8.34 -7.15 12.82
CA LEU A 167 7.81 -5.82 12.48
C LEU A 167 6.60 -5.47 13.36
N LEU A 168 5.69 -6.43 13.62
CA LEU A 168 4.57 -6.24 14.55
C LEU A 168 5.04 -6.10 16.00
N ASP A 169 6.05 -6.86 16.42
CA ASP A 169 6.65 -6.76 17.76
C ASP A 169 7.33 -5.39 17.99
N MET A 170 7.78 -4.73 16.92
CA MET A 170 8.27 -3.34 16.93
C MET A 170 7.16 -2.29 17.14
N GLY A 171 5.89 -2.72 17.18
CA GLY A 171 4.73 -1.87 17.40
C GLY A 171 4.06 -1.34 16.13
N TRP A 172 4.49 -1.79 14.95
CA TRP A 172 3.71 -1.59 13.73
C TRP A 172 2.41 -2.39 13.80
N ARG A 173 1.35 -1.83 13.22
CA ARG A 173 -0.01 -2.34 13.39
C ARG A 173 -0.57 -2.81 12.06
N ASP A 174 -0.94 -4.07 11.98
CA ASP A 174 -1.74 -4.61 10.86
C ASP A 174 -3.17 -4.08 10.97
N VAL A 175 -3.49 -3.07 10.16
CA VAL A 175 -4.74 -2.30 10.25
C VAL A 175 -5.96 -3.17 9.97
N TRP A 176 -5.84 -4.15 9.08
CA TRP A 176 -6.94 -5.09 8.82
C TRP A 176 -7.18 -5.97 10.05
N ARG A 177 -6.11 -6.48 10.67
CA ARG A 177 -6.19 -7.36 11.85
C ARG A 177 -6.79 -6.68 13.07
N GLU A 178 -6.56 -5.37 13.26
CA GLU A 178 -7.09 -4.62 14.41
C GLU A 178 -8.61 -4.81 14.59
N TYR A 179 -9.35 -4.85 13.47
CA TYR A 179 -10.82 -4.96 13.43
C TYR A 179 -11.34 -6.34 13.03
N HIS A 180 -10.50 -7.18 12.40
CA HIS A 180 -10.87 -8.53 11.95
C HIS A 180 -10.13 -9.61 12.74
N ARG A 181 -10.11 -9.48 14.07
CA ARG A 181 -9.29 -10.31 14.98
C ARG A 181 -9.43 -11.81 14.78
N VAL A 182 -10.65 -12.27 14.49
CA VAL A 182 -10.98 -13.69 14.24
C VAL A 182 -11.26 -13.98 12.75
N GLY A 183 -11.20 -12.96 11.90
CA GLY A 183 -11.47 -13.09 10.48
C GLY A 183 -10.36 -13.87 9.78
N ARG A 184 -10.76 -14.74 8.85
CA ARG A 184 -9.87 -15.35 7.86
C ARG A 184 -10.36 -14.94 6.49
N GLU A 185 -9.66 -13.97 5.91
CA GLU A 185 -9.83 -13.56 4.53
C GLU A 185 -8.48 -13.71 3.84
N TYR A 186 -8.53 -14.05 2.57
CA TYR A 186 -7.36 -14.24 1.72
C TYR A 186 -7.40 -13.19 0.64
N SER A 187 -6.26 -12.59 0.34
CA SER A 187 -6.15 -11.61 -0.73
C SER A 187 -5.84 -12.31 -2.06
N TRP A 188 -5.08 -13.40 -2.02
CA TRP A 188 -4.65 -14.21 -3.16
C TRP A 188 -4.88 -15.71 -2.93
N TYR A 189 -4.93 -16.49 -4.01
CA TYR A 189 -5.03 -17.96 -3.96
C TYR A 189 -3.94 -18.60 -4.82
N SER A 190 -3.29 -19.63 -4.28
CA SER A 190 -2.32 -20.42 -5.01
C SER A 190 -2.95 -21.17 -6.19
N SER A 191 -2.10 -21.67 -7.09
CA SER A 191 -2.53 -22.59 -8.15
C SER A 191 -3.17 -23.89 -7.63
N SER A 192 -2.88 -24.27 -6.39
CA SER A 192 -3.52 -25.39 -5.68
C SER A 192 -4.82 -25.01 -4.95
N GLY A 193 -5.32 -23.78 -5.15
CA GLY A 193 -6.55 -23.28 -4.56
C GLY A 193 -6.45 -22.99 -3.06
N LYS A 194 -5.25 -22.76 -2.53
CA LYS A 194 -5.03 -22.41 -1.12
C LYS A 194 -4.99 -20.90 -0.94
N GLY A 195 -5.89 -20.39 -0.10
CA GLY A 195 -5.97 -18.98 0.23
C GLY A 195 -4.79 -18.51 1.05
N MET A 196 -4.29 -17.32 0.70
CA MET A 196 -3.17 -16.64 1.35
C MET A 196 -3.48 -15.14 1.47
N ARG A 197 -3.20 -14.54 2.62
CA ARG A 197 -3.26 -13.08 2.83
C ARG A 197 -1.86 -12.50 2.73
N THR A 198 -1.53 -12.01 1.55
CA THR A 198 -0.20 -11.49 1.19
C THR A 198 -0.17 -9.98 1.09
N ASP A 199 -1.32 -9.36 0.82
CA ASP A 199 -1.46 -7.91 0.68
C ASP A 199 -1.78 -7.30 2.04
N HIS A 200 -0.92 -6.43 2.57
CA HIS A 200 -1.06 -5.87 3.92
C HIS A 200 -1.05 -4.34 3.90
N ALA A 201 -1.73 -3.76 4.89
CA ALA A 201 -1.64 -2.35 5.24
C ALA A 201 -1.18 -2.27 6.70
N LEU A 202 0.08 -1.86 6.89
CA LEU A 202 0.73 -1.76 8.19
C LEU A 202 0.96 -0.29 8.51
N ALA A 203 0.58 0.14 9.71
CA ALA A 203 0.72 1.52 10.14
C ALA A 203 1.73 1.63 11.28
N SER A 204 2.56 2.68 11.23
CA SER A 204 3.47 2.98 12.33
C SER A 204 2.69 3.27 13.63
N PRO A 205 3.32 3.06 14.80
CA PRO A 205 2.67 3.33 16.08
C PRO A 205 2.29 4.82 16.27
N HIS A 206 2.87 5.71 15.48
CA HIS A 206 2.72 7.16 15.58
C HIS A 206 1.55 7.73 14.75
N ILE A 207 0.79 6.89 14.03
CA ILE A 207 -0.48 7.30 13.43
C ILE A 207 -1.61 7.13 14.43
N HIS A 208 -1.94 8.18 15.17
CA HIS A 208 -2.95 8.07 16.20
C HIS A 208 -4.40 8.15 15.66
N HIS A 209 -4.60 8.56 14.41
CA HIS A 209 -5.93 8.61 13.80
C HIS A 209 -6.61 7.23 13.80
N PRO A 210 -7.95 7.15 13.97
CA PRO A 210 -8.66 5.91 13.72
C PRO A 210 -8.40 5.48 12.28
N MET A 211 -8.05 4.21 12.11
CA MET A 211 -7.83 3.62 10.80
C MET A 211 -8.74 2.41 10.67
N TRP A 212 -8.99 2.01 9.43
CA TRP A 212 -9.73 0.79 9.12
C TRP A 212 -9.26 0.25 7.79
N ALA A 213 -9.27 -1.07 7.62
CA ALA A 213 -8.95 -1.68 6.34
C ALA A 213 -9.87 -2.86 6.03
N LYS A 214 -10.10 -3.11 4.75
CA LYS A 214 -10.87 -4.25 4.23
C LYS A 214 -10.32 -4.74 2.90
N TYR A 215 -10.67 -5.96 2.54
CA TYR A 215 -10.54 -6.42 1.16
C TYR A 215 -11.84 -6.22 0.38
N SER A 216 -11.72 -5.95 -0.92
CA SER A 216 -12.78 -6.17 -1.90
C SER A 216 -12.39 -7.37 -2.74
N HIS A 217 -13.10 -8.48 -2.55
CA HIS A 217 -12.83 -9.74 -3.24
C HIS A 217 -13.46 -9.82 -4.63
N HIS A 218 -14.45 -8.96 -4.90
CA HIS A 218 -15.18 -8.97 -6.16
C HIS A 218 -14.26 -8.92 -7.39
N GLU A 219 -13.24 -8.07 -7.35
CA GLU A 219 -12.29 -7.91 -8.44
C GLU A 219 -11.48 -9.20 -8.70
N ARG A 220 -11.12 -9.94 -7.64
CA ARG A 220 -10.49 -11.25 -7.78
C ARG A 220 -11.46 -12.30 -8.30
N GLU A 221 -12.64 -12.38 -7.68
CA GLU A 221 -13.65 -13.40 -7.97
C GLU A 221 -14.23 -13.28 -9.39
N THR A 222 -14.17 -12.07 -9.96
CA THR A 222 -14.55 -11.81 -11.37
C THR A 222 -13.38 -11.89 -12.35
N GLY A 223 -12.16 -12.18 -11.88
CA GLY A 223 -10.97 -12.39 -12.71
C GLY A 223 -10.27 -11.11 -13.20
N LEU A 224 -10.59 -9.94 -12.62
CA LEU A 224 -9.89 -8.69 -12.95
C LEU A 224 -8.43 -8.69 -12.46
N SER A 225 -8.15 -9.43 -11.41
CA SER A 225 -6.81 -9.80 -10.92
C SER A 225 -6.90 -11.14 -10.18
N ASP A 226 -5.78 -11.79 -9.89
CA ASP A 226 -5.72 -12.88 -8.90
C ASP A 226 -5.61 -12.36 -7.45
N HIS A 227 -5.41 -11.05 -7.27
CA HIS A 227 -5.44 -10.38 -5.98
C HIS A 227 -6.75 -9.61 -5.76
N SER A 228 -7.20 -9.62 -4.51
CA SER A 228 -8.23 -8.71 -4.01
C SER A 228 -7.69 -7.29 -3.91
N VAL A 229 -8.57 -6.32 -4.01
CA VAL A 229 -8.22 -4.93 -3.68
C VAL A 229 -8.13 -4.80 -2.17
N LEU A 230 -7.08 -4.16 -1.65
CA LEU A 230 -6.97 -3.75 -0.25
C LEU A 230 -7.31 -2.26 -0.13
N ILE A 231 -8.32 -1.94 0.68
CA ILE A 231 -8.69 -0.57 1.01
C ILE A 231 -8.29 -0.27 2.44
N MET A 232 -7.58 0.83 2.64
CA MET A 232 -7.28 1.41 3.95
C MET A 232 -7.84 2.83 4.05
N ASP A 233 -8.58 3.11 5.11
CA ASP A 233 -9.10 4.44 5.44
C ASP A 233 -8.38 4.97 6.69
N ILE A 234 -7.77 6.16 6.58
CA ILE A 234 -7.30 6.96 7.72
C ILE A 234 -8.37 8.03 7.99
N MET A 235 -9.05 7.91 9.11
CA MET A 235 -10.19 8.75 9.46
C MET A 235 -9.77 10.05 10.13
N PRO A 236 -10.50 11.16 9.92
CA PRO A 236 -10.29 12.38 10.70
C PRO A 236 -10.52 12.11 12.18
N ARG A 237 -9.73 12.76 13.04
CA ARG A 237 -10.01 12.78 14.48
C ARG A 237 -11.03 13.88 14.77
N MET A 238 -11.93 13.64 15.72
CA MET A 238 -12.71 14.72 16.32
C MET A 238 -11.86 15.35 17.42
N ASN A 239 -11.75 16.67 17.43
CA ASN A 239 -11.15 17.40 18.55
C ASN A 239 -12.19 17.61 19.67
N GLU A 240 -11.76 18.16 20.81
CA GLU A 240 -12.63 18.42 21.97
C GLU A 240 -13.83 19.34 21.67
N SER A 241 -13.75 20.14 20.60
CA SER A 241 -14.85 21.00 20.13
C SER A 241 -15.76 20.36 19.06
N GLY A 242 -15.54 19.08 18.72
CA GLY A 242 -16.33 18.36 17.72
C GLY A 242 -15.99 18.69 16.25
N SER A 243 -14.96 19.50 16.00
CA SER A 243 -14.43 19.77 14.66
C SER A 243 -13.51 18.64 14.19
N ARG A 244 -13.48 18.42 12.87
CA ARG A 244 -12.67 17.38 12.24
C ARG A 244 -11.26 17.89 12.00
N SER A 245 -10.25 17.16 12.46
CA SER A 245 -8.86 17.38 12.03
C SER A 245 -8.51 16.53 10.82
N SER A 246 -7.77 17.13 9.87
CA SER A 246 -7.37 16.42 8.66
C SER A 246 -6.38 15.30 8.99
N PRO A 247 -6.56 14.09 8.43
CA PRO A 247 -5.68 12.96 8.70
C PRO A 247 -4.29 13.11 8.04
N LEU A 248 -4.01 14.16 7.27
CA LEU A 248 -2.78 14.28 6.48
C LEU A 248 -1.85 15.40 6.91
N PHE A 249 -2.35 16.49 7.47
CA PHE A 249 -1.55 17.68 7.69
C PHE A 249 -1.08 17.80 9.15
N ARG A 250 0.08 18.44 9.36
CA ARG A 250 0.52 18.81 10.71
C ARG A 250 -0.43 19.83 11.31
N ILE A 251 -0.96 19.53 12.49
CA ILE A 251 -1.59 20.53 13.35
C ILE A 251 -0.47 21.13 14.20
N GLY A 252 0.33 22.03 13.61
CA GLY A 252 1.57 22.47 14.28
C GLY A 252 2.16 23.80 13.86
N GLU A 253 1.70 24.43 12.77
CA GLU A 253 2.10 25.81 12.41
C GLU A 253 0.93 26.49 11.68
N GLY A 254 -0.09 26.91 12.45
CA GLY A 254 -0.91 28.03 11.99
C GLY A 254 -0.07 29.30 12.18
N PRO A 255 -0.11 30.28 11.26
CA PRO A 255 0.47 31.58 11.54
C PRO A 255 -0.25 32.10 12.78
N GLY A 256 0.49 32.30 13.88
CA GLY A 256 -0.06 32.92 15.07
C GLY A 256 -0.77 34.19 14.65
N CYS A 257 -2.07 34.28 14.90
CA CYS A 257 -2.75 35.57 14.87
C CYS A 257 -2.03 36.45 15.87
N SER A 258 -1.17 37.35 15.39
CA SER A 258 -0.72 38.50 16.16
C SER A 258 -1.94 39.38 16.34
N SER A 259 -2.64 39.20 17.46
CA SER A 259 -3.59 40.18 17.98
C SER A 259 -2.84 41.48 18.20
N SER A 260 -3.03 42.40 17.25
CA SER A 260 -2.75 43.83 17.40
C SER A 260 -4.01 44.49 17.92
#